data_AF-A0A4U9CYD9-F1
#
_entry.id   AF-A0A4U9CYD9-F1
#
_cell.length_a   1.000
_cell.length_b   1.000
_cell.length_c   1.000
_cell.angle_alpha   90.00
_cell.angle_beta   90.00
_cell.angle_gamma   90.00
#
_symmetry.space_group_name_H-M   'P 1'
#
loop_
_entity.id
_entity.type
_entity.pdbx_description
1 polymer ?
#
loop_
_entity_poly.entity_id
_entity_poly.type
_entity_poly.pdbx_seq_one_letter_code
_entity_poly.pdbx_strand_id
1 'polypeptide(L)'
;MFFGPQSVAAYKAALTGTTKVVGLGPKKAYVATTTKKGSGLVYALQAALDGAIARGEYQQVLARWGEQGEAVTQSVVNPPGITY
;
A
#
# COMPACT_ATOMS: atom_id res chain seq x y z
N MET A 1 -7.60 -20.98 -11.60
CA MET A 1 -8.19 -19.61 -11.52
C MET A 1 -8.37 -19.26 -10.06
N PHE A 2 -7.95 -18.07 -9.62
CA PHE A 2 -8.06 -17.61 -8.23
C PHE A 2 -8.83 -16.29 -8.19
N PHE A 3 -9.78 -16.17 -7.28
CA PHE A 3 -10.51 -14.94 -7.01
C PHE A 3 -10.26 -14.55 -5.56
N GLY A 4 -9.94 -13.28 -5.33
CA GLY A 4 -9.60 -12.80 -4.00
C GLY A 4 -9.06 -11.38 -4.00
N PRO A 5 -8.55 -10.92 -2.85
CA PRO A 5 -7.98 -9.59 -2.69
C PRO A 5 -6.82 -9.34 -3.66
N GLN A 6 -6.68 -8.08 -4.09
CA GLN A 6 -5.60 -7.64 -4.99
C GLN A 6 -4.23 -8.06 -4.48
N SER A 7 -3.95 -7.87 -3.18
CA SER A 7 -2.63 -8.14 -2.61
C SER A 7 -2.21 -9.61 -2.66
N VAL A 8 -3.17 -10.52 -2.45
CA VAL A 8 -2.90 -11.96 -2.54
C VAL A 8 -2.65 -12.38 -3.99
N ALA A 9 -3.40 -11.79 -4.93
CA ALA A 9 -3.25 -12.08 -6.35
C ALA A 9 -1.93 -11.53 -6.91
N ALA A 10 -1.56 -10.29 -6.57
CA ALA A 10 -0.32 -9.65 -6.99
C ALA A 10 0.91 -10.37 -6.44
N TYR A 11 0.93 -10.72 -5.14
CA TYR A 11 2.02 -11.52 -4.58
C TYR A 11 2.15 -12.89 -5.25
N LYS A 12 1.05 -13.62 -5.50
CA LYS A 12 1.10 -14.91 -6.20
C LYS A 12 1.64 -14.77 -7.63
N ALA A 13 1.21 -13.74 -8.35
CA ALA A 13 1.70 -13.45 -9.69
C ALA A 13 3.20 -13.15 -9.69
N ALA A 14 3.68 -12.36 -8.73
CA ALA A 14 5.10 -12.06 -8.57
C ALA A 14 5.93 -13.28 -8.14
N LEU A 15 5.39 -14.15 -7.31
CA LEU A 15 6.08 -15.34 -6.80
C LEU A 15 6.28 -16.41 -7.88
N THR A 16 5.25 -16.72 -8.68
CA THR A 16 5.33 -17.81 -9.66
C THR A 16 5.72 -17.35 -11.05
N GLY A 17 5.46 -16.09 -11.43
CA GLY A 17 5.67 -15.55 -12.77
C GLY A 17 4.82 -16.20 -13.88
N THR A 18 4.00 -17.20 -13.56
CA THR A 18 3.19 -17.97 -14.51
C THR A 18 1.74 -17.48 -14.60
N THR A 19 1.34 -16.58 -13.70
CA THR A 19 -0.01 -16.02 -13.65
C THR A 19 0.04 -14.51 -13.73
N LYS A 20 -1.01 -13.91 -14.31
CA LYS A 20 -1.20 -12.46 -14.34
C LYS A 20 -2.47 -12.07 -13.57
N VAL A 21 -2.42 -10.92 -12.91
CA VAL A 21 -3.60 -10.32 -12.29
C VAL A 21 -4.46 -9.69 -13.38
N VAL A 22 -5.76 -9.97 -13.34
CA VAL A 22 -6.75 -9.39 -14.27
C VAL A 22 -7.95 -8.88 -13.48
N GLY A 23 -8.37 -7.65 -13.77
CA GLY A 23 -9.42 -6.95 -13.03
C GLY A 23 -8.93 -6.28 -11.76
N LEU A 24 -9.60 -5.20 -11.37
CA LEU A 24 -9.35 -4.44 -10.14
C LEU A 24 -10.68 -4.23 -9.41
N GLY A 25 -10.61 -3.99 -8.10
CA GLY A 25 -11.76 -3.52 -7.34
C GLY A 25 -12.26 -2.17 -7.88
N PRO A 26 -13.56 -1.85 -7.70
CA PRO A 26 -14.16 -0.65 -8.27
C PRO A 26 -13.66 0.67 -7.64
N LYS A 27 -13.02 0.59 -6.47
CA LYS A 27 -12.49 1.73 -5.71
C LYS A 27 -11.12 1.36 -5.13
N LYS A 28 -10.20 2.33 -5.11
CA LYS A 28 -8.91 2.19 -4.41
C LYS A 28 -9.13 2.37 -2.91
N ALA A 29 -8.67 1.40 -2.12
CA ALA A 29 -8.70 1.47 -0.67
C ALA A 29 -7.28 1.70 -0.13
N TYR A 30 -7.10 2.79 0.63
CA TYR A 30 -5.81 3.11 1.23
C TYR A 30 -5.57 2.26 2.48
N VAL A 31 -4.33 1.80 2.65
CA VAL A 31 -3.85 1.12 3.86
C VAL A 31 -3.14 2.14 4.74
N ALA A 32 -3.37 2.09 6.05
CA ALA A 32 -2.85 3.07 6.99
C ALA A 32 -2.20 2.43 8.22
N THR A 33 -1.23 3.14 8.80
CA THR A 33 -0.74 2.90 10.16
C THR A 33 -1.49 3.81 11.13
N THR A 34 -1.93 3.27 12.26
CA THR A 34 -2.78 3.99 13.22
C THR A 34 -2.05 4.25 14.53
N THR A 35 -2.37 5.39 15.17
CA THR A 35 -1.90 5.74 16.52
C THR A 35 -3.06 6.23 17.36
N LYS A 36 -2.90 6.22 18.69
CA LYS A 36 -3.89 6.78 19.60
C LYS A 36 -4.10 8.27 19.30
N LYS A 37 -5.36 8.69 19.16
CA LYS A 37 -5.74 10.10 18.97
C LYS A 37 -5.15 10.96 20.09
N GLY A 38 -4.57 12.10 19.72
CA GLY A 38 -3.95 13.04 20.68
C GLY A 38 -2.55 12.65 21.16
N SER A 39 -1.96 11.55 20.68
CA SER A 39 -0.59 11.15 21.06
C SER A 39 0.51 12.00 20.42
N GLY A 40 0.21 12.76 19.36
CA GLY A 40 1.19 13.48 18.55
C GLY A 40 2.04 12.60 17.64
N LEU A 41 2.04 11.27 17.84
CA LEU A 41 2.86 10.31 17.09
C LEU A 41 2.52 10.23 15.60
N VAL A 42 1.33 10.67 15.21
CA VAL A 42 0.86 10.63 13.82
C VAL A 42 1.81 11.36 12.86
N TYR A 43 2.38 12.50 13.29
CA TYR A 43 3.32 13.28 12.47
C TYR A 43 4.71 12.66 12.43
N ALA A 44 5.14 12.03 13.52
CA ALA A 44 6.40 11.27 13.53
C ALA A 44 6.34 10.06 12.58
N LEU A 45 5.20 9.35 12.56
CA LEU A 45 4.98 8.27 11.60
C LEU A 45 4.90 8.77 10.16
N GLN A 46 4.22 9.88 9.91
CA GLN A 46 4.16 10.48 8.57
C GLN A 46 5.58 10.77 8.07
N ALA A 47 6.40 11.47 8.87
CA ALA A 47 7.78 11.79 8.52
C ALA A 47 8.65 10.54 8.31
N ALA A 48 8.47 9.49 9.13
CA ALA A 48 9.20 8.24 8.97
C ALA A 48 8.85 7.53 7.65
N LEU A 49 7.56 7.49 7.29
CA LEU A 49 7.06 6.90 6.04
C LEU A 49 7.55 7.71 4.83
N ASP A 50 7.43 9.03 4.86
CA ASP A 50 7.93 9.91 3.80
C ASP A 50 9.44 9.76 3.62
N GLY A 51 10.19 9.63 4.73
CA GLY A 51 11.61 9.32 4.70
C GLY A 51 11.93 7.98 4.05
N ALA A 52 11.17 6.92 4.35
CA ALA A 52 11.34 5.61 3.72
C ALA A 52 11.00 5.62 2.22
N ILE A 53 9.99 6.40 1.81
CA ILE A 53 9.65 6.64 0.39
C ILE A 53 10.79 7.37 -0.31
N ALA A 54 11.32 8.43 0.29
CA ALA A 54 12.40 9.23 -0.29
C ALA A 54 13.71 8.43 -0.43
N ARG A 55 14.00 7.53 0.53
CA ARG A 55 15.18 6.64 0.48
C ARG A 55 15.01 5.44 -0.45
N GLY A 56 13.83 5.19 -1.01
CA GLY A 56 13.58 4.03 -1.87
C GLY A 56 13.29 2.73 -1.13
N GLU A 57 13.35 2.72 0.21
CA GLU A 57 13.14 1.53 1.04
C GLU A 57 11.72 1.00 0.91
N TYR A 58 10.73 1.90 0.84
CA TYR A 58 9.33 1.55 0.62
C TYR A 58 9.12 0.81 -0.71
N GLN A 59 9.77 1.30 -1.77
CA GLN A 59 9.67 0.76 -3.12
C GLN A 59 10.34 -0.63 -3.19
N GLN A 60 11.44 -0.85 -2.47
CA GLN A 60 12.06 -2.17 -2.34
C GLN A 60 11.10 -3.18 -1.69
N VAL A 61 10.40 -2.77 -0.63
CA VAL A 61 9.39 -3.62 0.02
C VAL A 61 8.24 -3.93 -0.94
N LEU A 62 7.69 -2.93 -1.64
CA LEU A 62 6.62 -3.18 -2.61
C LEU A 62 7.07 -4.10 -3.75
N ALA A 63 8.30 -3.93 -4.24
CA ALA A 63 8.85 -4.78 -5.29
C ALA A 63 8.98 -6.24 -4.85
N ARG A 64 9.41 -6.47 -3.60
CA ARG A 64 9.48 -7.81 -3.01
C ARG A 64 8.11 -8.48 -2.97
N TRP A 65 7.04 -7.72 -2.73
CA TRP A 65 5.67 -8.25 -2.61
C TRP A 65 4.86 -8.20 -3.91
N GLY A 66 5.37 -7.61 -4.99
CA GLY A 66 4.61 -7.43 -6.24
C GLY A 66 3.55 -6.32 -6.19
N GLU A 67 3.64 -5.42 -5.20
CA GLU A 67 2.64 -4.39 -4.90
C GLU A 67 3.00 -3.01 -5.46
N GLN A 68 3.88 -2.93 -6.47
CA GLN A 68 4.33 -1.65 -7.01
C GLN A 68 3.16 -0.78 -7.53
N GLY A 69 2.08 -1.39 -8.02
CA GLY A 69 0.87 -0.69 -8.47
C GLY A 69 0.05 -0.04 -7.35
N GLU A 70 0.25 -0.45 -6.10
CA GLU A 70 -0.44 0.11 -4.92
C GLU A 70 0.35 1.25 -4.27
N ALA A 71 1.52 1.59 -4.82
CA ALA A 71 2.40 2.63 -4.29
C ALA A 71 1.68 3.97 -4.08
N VAL A 72 2.02 4.64 -2.98
CA VAL A 72 1.71 6.05 -2.74
C VAL A 72 2.99 6.87 -2.81
N THR A 73 2.86 8.14 -3.22
CA THR A 73 3.99 9.06 -3.35
C THR A 73 4.31 9.81 -2.06
N GLN A 74 3.35 9.87 -1.13
CA GLN A 74 3.47 10.56 0.15
C GLN A 74 2.52 9.94 1.19
N SER A 75 2.90 10.05 2.46
CA SER A 75 2.06 9.71 3.59
C SER A 75 1.13 10.87 3.94
N VAL A 76 -0.18 10.62 3.95
CA VAL A 76 -1.19 11.64 4.24
C VAL A 76 -1.88 11.31 5.56
N VAL A 77 -1.95 12.29 6.46
CA VAL A 77 -2.67 12.14 7.73
C VAL A 77 -4.15 12.38 7.53
N ASN A 78 -4.96 11.37 7.87
CA ASN A 78 -6.42 11.40 7.82
C ASN A 78 -7.00 11.94 6.49
N PRO A 79 -6.65 11.36 5.32
CA PRO A 79 -7.25 11.76 4.05
C PRO A 79 -8.77 11.46 4.06
N PRO A 80 -9.55 12.11 3.16
CA PRO A 80 -10.96 11.77 2.97
C PRO A 80 -11.15 10.26 2.73
N GLY A 81 -12.18 9.68 3.37
CA GLY A 81 -12.53 8.28 3.19
C GLY A 81 -13.08 7.97 1.79
N ILE A 82 -13.23 6.67 1.49
CA ILE A 82 -13.86 6.21 0.24
C ILE A 82 -15.34 6.59 0.27
N THR A 83 -15.81 7.29 -0.76
CA THR A 83 -17.23 7.59 -0.98
C THR A 83 -17.87 6.55 -1.91
N TYR A 84 -19.11 6.18 -1.60
CA TYR A 84 -19.93 5.20 -2.33
C TYR A 84 -21.06 5.88 -3.10
#